data_AF-A0A4Q1EXS8-F1
#
_entry.id   AF-A0A4Q1EXS8-F1
#
_cell.length_a   1.000
_cell.length_b   1.000
_cell.length_c   1.000
_cell.angle_alpha   90.00
_cell.angle_beta   90.00
_cell.angle_gamma   90.00
#
_symmetry.space_group_name_H-M   'P 1'
#
loop_
_entity.id
_entity.type
_entity.pdbx_description
1 polymer ?
#
loop_
_entity_poly.entity_id
_entity_poly.type
_entity_poly.pdbx_seq_one_letter_code
_entity_poly.pdbx_strand_id
1 'polypeptide(L)'
;MDGNTVEQFYTYPETGYTNLSNARILDIPVVQEEKNDGKTLSKIQTKYDNAGSTLPTSVLATNMSDGTTKTTMKFDLYDEKGNLLQLTSSVGIPTAIVYGYDKTQPIARIEGATYAQVTPYIQAIVDASNADAQNPANEQALLTALDNFRKTAALKDFQITTTTYDPLIGTTTTTPPNGIRVIYKYDANNRLQKIVDMNGVTLKEYQYNYKN
;
A
#
# COMPACT_ATOMS: atom_id res chain seq x y z
N MET A 1 -41.06 3.24 6.90
CA MET A 1 -39.59 3.21 6.88
C MET A 1 -39.26 2.19 5.82
N ASP A 2 -38.93 2.64 4.61
CA ASP A 2 -38.58 1.72 3.53
C ASP A 2 -37.18 1.19 3.81
N GLY A 3 -37.13 -0.08 4.24
CA GLY A 3 -35.91 -0.76 4.61
C GLY A 3 -35.24 -1.32 3.37
N ASN A 4 -34.43 -0.49 2.71
CA ASN A 4 -33.55 -0.96 1.64
C ASN A 4 -32.58 -2.02 2.19
N THR A 5 -32.46 -3.14 1.48
CA THR A 5 -31.53 -4.21 1.87
C THR A 5 -30.30 -4.19 0.98
N VAL A 6 -29.13 -3.98 1.59
CA VAL A 6 -27.84 -4.12 0.91
C VAL A 6 -27.32 -5.54 1.09
N GLU A 7 -27.02 -6.20 -0.02
CA GLU A 7 -26.54 -7.58 -0.08
C GLU A 7 -25.13 -7.63 -0.66
N GLN A 8 -24.27 -8.49 -0.13
CA GLN A 8 -22.91 -8.71 -0.63
C GLN A 8 -22.74 -10.17 -1.08
N PHE A 9 -22.23 -10.35 -2.29
CA PHE A 9 -21.98 -11.64 -2.91
C PHE A 9 -20.48 -11.83 -3.17
N TYR A 10 -19.97 -13.01 -2.82
CA TYR A 10 -18.57 -13.38 -2.96
C TYR A 10 -18.45 -14.62 -3.84
N THR A 11 -17.61 -14.56 -4.88
CA THR A 11 -17.24 -15.73 -5.69
C THR A 11 -15.79 -16.10 -5.40
N TYR A 12 -15.56 -17.37 -5.07
CA TYR A 12 -14.27 -17.94 -4.71
C TYR A 12 -13.61 -18.64 -5.91
N PRO A 13 -12.29 -18.88 -5.90
CA PRO A 13 -11.52 -19.33 -7.06
C PRO A 13 -11.73 -20.81 -7.43
N GLU A 14 -12.77 -21.48 -6.93
CA GLU A 14 -13.06 -22.91 -7.15
C GLU A 14 -13.07 -23.30 -8.64
N THR A 15 -13.44 -22.36 -9.52
CA THR A 15 -13.31 -22.49 -10.97
C THR A 15 -12.62 -21.26 -11.56
N GLY A 16 -11.63 -21.45 -12.44
CA GLY A 16 -11.00 -20.36 -13.21
C GLY A 16 -9.56 -19.97 -12.83
N TYR A 17 -9.05 -20.35 -11.64
CA TYR A 17 -7.66 -20.09 -11.23
C TYR A 17 -6.97 -21.35 -10.68
N THR A 18 -6.33 -22.10 -11.58
CA THR A 18 -5.61 -23.35 -11.24
C THR A 18 -4.42 -23.10 -10.32
N ASN A 19 -3.74 -21.97 -10.48
CA ASN A 19 -2.66 -21.50 -9.61
C ASN A 19 -3.10 -21.36 -8.15
N LEU A 20 -4.27 -20.77 -7.89
CA LEU A 20 -4.79 -20.60 -6.54
C LEU A 20 -5.26 -21.93 -5.92
N SER A 21 -6.01 -22.72 -6.68
CA SER A 21 -6.49 -24.03 -6.22
C SER A 21 -5.37 -25.01 -5.92
N ASN A 22 -4.32 -25.07 -6.74
CA ASN A 22 -3.13 -25.89 -6.47
C ASN A 22 -2.39 -25.46 -5.19
N ALA A 23 -2.38 -24.16 -4.91
CA ALA A 23 -1.84 -23.60 -3.67
C ALA A 23 -2.78 -23.69 -2.47
N ARG A 24 -3.97 -24.28 -2.64
CA ARG A 24 -5.05 -24.37 -1.63
C ARG A 24 -5.54 -23.02 -1.11
N ILE A 25 -5.44 -21.98 -1.95
CA ILE A 25 -5.99 -20.65 -1.68
C ILE A 25 -7.43 -20.63 -2.21
N LEU A 26 -8.40 -20.92 -1.34
CA LEU A 26 -9.81 -21.08 -1.70
C LEU A 26 -10.74 -20.08 -0.98
N ASP A 27 -10.25 -19.41 0.05
CA ASP A 27 -10.98 -18.51 0.94
C ASP A 27 -10.85 -17.03 0.53
N ILE A 28 -10.11 -16.72 -0.53
CA ILE A 28 -9.96 -15.36 -1.06
C ILE A 28 -10.97 -15.15 -2.19
N PRO A 29 -11.98 -14.27 -2.05
CA PRO A 29 -12.93 -14.01 -3.11
C PRO A 29 -12.25 -13.33 -4.31
N VAL A 30 -12.51 -13.85 -5.50
CA VAL A 30 -12.03 -13.31 -6.78
C VAL A 30 -13.04 -12.40 -7.45
N VAL A 31 -14.31 -12.48 -7.07
CA VAL A 31 -15.36 -11.52 -7.46
C VAL A 31 -16.11 -11.09 -6.21
N GLN A 32 -16.37 -9.79 -6.10
CA GLN A 32 -17.23 -9.21 -5.08
C GLN A 32 -18.31 -8.37 -5.78
N GLU A 33 -19.55 -8.54 -5.38
CA GLU A 33 -20.70 -7.86 -5.96
C GLU A 33 -21.62 -7.34 -4.85
N GLU A 34 -21.99 -6.06 -4.92
CA GLU A 34 -22.92 -5.42 -3.99
C GLU A 34 -24.24 -5.14 -4.71
N LYS A 35 -25.36 -5.45 -4.06
CA LYS A 35 -26.70 -5.18 -4.57
C LYS A 35 -27.52 -4.40 -3.56
N ASN A 36 -28.42 -3.56 -4.04
CA ASN A 36 -29.49 -2.97 -3.24
C ASN A 36 -30.83 -3.35 -3.85
N ASP A 37 -31.64 -4.06 -3.08
CA ASP A 37 -32.94 -4.61 -3.50
C ASP A 37 -32.84 -5.39 -4.85
N GLY A 38 -31.82 -6.25 -4.97
CA GLY A 38 -31.56 -7.06 -6.17
C GLY A 38 -30.88 -6.33 -7.33
N LYS A 39 -30.75 -5.01 -7.30
CA LYS A 39 -30.02 -4.23 -8.31
C LYS A 39 -28.53 -4.14 -7.98
N THR A 40 -27.66 -4.56 -8.90
CA THR A 40 -26.21 -4.43 -8.73
C THR A 40 -25.79 -2.95 -8.66
N LEU A 41 -25.11 -2.61 -7.57
CA LEU A 41 -24.51 -1.29 -7.32
C LEU A 41 -23.03 -1.27 -7.68
N SER A 42 -22.32 -2.37 -7.39
CA SER A 42 -20.91 -2.51 -7.72
C SER A 42 -20.55 -3.96 -7.99
N LYS A 43 -19.56 -4.16 -8.86
CA LYS A 43 -18.98 -5.47 -9.11
C LYS A 43 -17.51 -5.30 -9.44
N ILE A 44 -16.66 -5.95 -8.65
CA ILE A 44 -15.20 -5.97 -8.84
C ILE A 44 -14.70 -7.40 -9.02
N GLN A 45 -13.67 -7.57 -9.84
CA GLN A 45 -13.01 -8.84 -10.06
C GLN A 45 -11.50 -8.68 -9.91
N THR A 46 -10.89 -9.45 -9.01
CA THR A 46 -9.44 -9.58 -8.91
C THR A 46 -8.98 -10.72 -9.81
N LYS A 47 -7.97 -10.42 -10.64
CA LYS A 47 -7.38 -11.36 -11.59
C LYS A 47 -6.09 -11.96 -11.06
N TYR A 48 -5.83 -13.21 -11.43
CA TYR A 48 -4.63 -13.98 -11.10
C TYR A 48 -4.12 -14.69 -12.35
N ASP A 49 -3.92 -13.93 -13.43
CA ASP A 49 -3.71 -14.48 -14.78
C ASP A 49 -2.31 -15.09 -14.99
N ASN A 50 -1.38 -14.87 -14.05
CA ASN A 50 -0.08 -15.51 -14.07
C ASN A 50 -0.16 -16.92 -13.47
N ALA A 51 -0.19 -17.94 -14.33
CA ALA A 51 -0.27 -19.35 -13.90
C ALA A 51 0.89 -19.81 -12.98
N GLY A 52 2.04 -19.13 -13.02
CA GLY A 52 3.20 -19.43 -12.17
C GLY A 52 3.21 -18.70 -10.83
N SER A 53 2.20 -17.88 -10.52
CA SER A 53 2.14 -17.08 -9.30
C SER A 53 0.74 -17.10 -8.70
N THR A 54 0.65 -17.00 -7.38
CA THR A 54 -0.62 -16.81 -6.66
C THR A 54 -0.92 -15.34 -6.37
N LEU A 55 -0.08 -14.43 -6.86
CA LEU A 55 -0.23 -13.00 -6.65
C LEU A 55 -1.21 -12.40 -7.66
N PRO A 56 -2.01 -11.38 -7.26
CA PRO A 56 -2.92 -10.69 -8.17
C PRO A 56 -2.20 -10.08 -9.39
N THR A 57 -2.88 -10.02 -10.52
CA THR A 57 -2.38 -9.36 -11.76
C THR A 57 -3.12 -8.07 -12.06
N SER A 58 -4.41 -7.98 -11.74
CA SER A 58 -5.20 -6.76 -11.93
C SER A 58 -6.50 -6.77 -11.13
N VAL A 59 -7.14 -5.61 -11.04
CA VAL A 59 -8.52 -5.46 -10.58
C VAL A 59 -9.33 -4.85 -11.71
N LEU A 60 -10.50 -5.44 -11.97
CA LEU A 60 -11.49 -4.93 -12.92
C LEU A 60 -12.72 -4.46 -12.15
N ALA A 61 -13.35 -3.39 -12.64
CA ALA A 61 -14.67 -2.97 -12.19
C ALA A 61 -15.66 -3.02 -13.36
N THR A 62 -16.88 -3.45 -13.08
CA THR A 62 -17.98 -3.42 -14.04
C THR A 62 -18.66 -2.06 -14.00
N ASN A 63 -18.93 -1.48 -15.18
CA ASN A 63 -19.80 -0.33 -15.33
C ASN A 63 -21.26 -0.78 -15.24
N MET A 64 -22.00 -0.23 -14.28
CA MET A 64 -23.40 -0.62 -14.04
C MET A 64 -24.37 -0.12 -15.13
N SER A 65 -23.96 0.85 -15.97
CA SER A 65 -24.83 1.36 -17.03
C SER A 65 -24.90 0.45 -18.26
N ASP A 66 -23.81 -0.24 -18.58
CA ASP A 66 -23.65 -0.99 -19.82
C ASP A 66 -23.09 -2.41 -19.63
N GLY A 67 -22.72 -2.80 -18.41
CA GLY A 67 -22.17 -4.12 -18.09
C GLY A 67 -20.72 -4.34 -18.53
N THR A 68 -20.07 -3.34 -19.13
CA THR A 68 -18.66 -3.46 -19.56
C THR A 68 -17.72 -3.50 -18.37
N THR A 69 -16.59 -4.20 -18.50
CA THR A 69 -15.55 -4.23 -17.46
C THR A 69 -14.34 -3.41 -17.88
N LYS A 70 -13.77 -2.65 -16.94
CA LYS A 70 -12.51 -1.91 -17.14
C LYS A 70 -11.51 -2.27 -16.06
N THR A 71 -10.25 -2.39 -16.45
CA THR A 71 -9.14 -2.52 -15.50
C THR A 71 -9.00 -1.23 -14.72
N THR A 72 -9.14 -1.32 -13.39
CA THR A 72 -9.00 -0.18 -12.48
C THR A 72 -7.58 -0.06 -11.93
N MET A 73 -6.90 -1.20 -11.76
CA MET A 73 -5.50 -1.29 -11.39
C MET A 73 -4.85 -2.51 -12.01
N LYS A 74 -3.58 -2.37 -12.40
CA LYS A 74 -2.71 -3.46 -12.84
C LYS A 74 -1.55 -3.59 -11.86
N PHE A 75 -1.23 -4.81 -11.45
CA PHE A 75 -0.09 -5.13 -10.60
C PHE A 75 1.04 -5.62 -11.50
N ASP A 76 2.01 -4.75 -11.79
CA ASP A 76 2.97 -4.97 -12.87
C ASP A 76 4.18 -5.79 -12.44
N LEU A 77 4.66 -5.59 -11.21
CA LEU A 77 5.92 -6.16 -10.74
C LEU A 77 5.85 -6.50 -9.26
N TYR A 78 6.38 -7.67 -8.93
CA TYR A 78 6.57 -8.14 -7.57
C TYR A 78 8.05 -8.50 -7.34
N ASP A 79 8.50 -8.41 -6.09
CA ASP A 79 9.78 -8.98 -5.67
C ASP A 79 9.66 -10.49 -5.36
N GLU A 80 10.77 -11.12 -4.97
CA GLU A 80 10.82 -12.54 -4.64
C GLU A 80 10.07 -12.93 -3.37
N LYS A 81 9.71 -11.96 -2.52
CA LYS A 81 8.87 -12.17 -1.32
C LYS A 81 7.38 -11.94 -1.61
N GLY A 82 7.03 -11.55 -2.84
CA GLY A 82 5.68 -11.23 -3.24
C GLY A 82 5.24 -9.81 -2.87
N ASN A 83 6.17 -8.92 -2.53
CA ASN A 83 5.88 -7.50 -2.33
C ASN A 83 5.66 -6.82 -3.68
N LEU A 84 4.62 -5.98 -3.77
CA LEU A 84 4.29 -5.25 -5.00
C LEU A 84 5.27 -4.09 -5.21
N LEU A 85 6.11 -4.18 -6.23
CA LEU A 85 7.09 -3.14 -6.58
C LEU A 85 6.54 -2.09 -7.54
N GLN A 86 5.57 -2.45 -8.37
CA GLN A 86 4.95 -1.52 -9.32
C GLN A 86 3.49 -1.85 -9.57
N LEU A 87 2.65 -0.80 -9.62
CA LEU A 87 1.30 -0.88 -10.13
C LEU A 87 1.03 0.25 -11.13
N THR A 88 0.04 0.04 -12.00
CA THR A 88 -0.45 1.04 -12.94
C THR A 88 -1.94 1.28 -12.73
N SER A 89 -2.32 2.54 -12.56
CA SER A 89 -3.72 2.96 -12.41
C SER A 89 -4.53 2.83 -13.70
N SER A 90 -5.85 2.96 -13.61
CA SER A 90 -6.79 2.94 -14.75
C SER A 90 -6.48 3.96 -15.85
N VAL A 91 -5.81 5.05 -15.50
CA VAL A 91 -5.40 6.12 -16.42
C VAL A 91 -3.98 5.96 -16.95
N GLY A 92 -3.34 4.82 -16.68
CA GLY A 92 -2.01 4.51 -17.20
C GLY A 92 -0.85 5.13 -16.43
N ILE A 93 -1.10 5.73 -15.27
CA ILE A 93 -0.04 6.31 -14.43
C ILE A 93 0.57 5.20 -13.55
N PRO A 94 1.88 4.94 -13.65
CA PRO A 94 2.57 3.97 -12.81
C PRO A 94 2.86 4.53 -11.41
N THR A 95 2.98 3.63 -10.43
CA THR A 95 3.47 3.91 -9.09
C THR A 95 4.49 2.86 -8.73
N ALA A 96 5.70 3.30 -8.36
CA ALA A 96 6.75 2.43 -7.82
C ALA A 96 6.71 2.41 -6.29
N ILE A 97 6.99 1.25 -5.71
CA ILE A 97 7.08 1.06 -4.26
C ILE A 97 8.44 0.45 -3.93
N VAL A 98 9.17 1.09 -3.02
CA VAL A 98 10.45 0.61 -2.52
C VAL A 98 10.24 0.04 -1.13
N TYR A 99 10.71 -1.18 -0.91
CA TYR A 99 10.67 -1.85 0.39
C TYR A 99 12.03 -1.77 1.09
N GLY A 100 12.00 -1.44 2.37
CA GLY A 100 13.13 -1.45 3.29
C GLY A 100 12.87 -2.42 4.44
N TYR A 101 13.66 -2.30 5.51
CA TYR A 101 13.55 -3.16 6.70
C TYR A 101 13.59 -4.65 6.30
N ASP A 102 14.61 -5.05 5.55
CA ASP A 102 14.77 -6.40 4.97
C ASP A 102 13.59 -6.85 4.10
N LYS A 103 13.06 -5.90 3.30
CA LYS A 103 11.90 -6.07 2.40
C LYS A 103 10.59 -6.38 3.14
N THR A 104 10.42 -5.87 4.36
CA THR A 104 9.20 -6.09 5.16
C THR A 104 8.27 -4.89 5.20
N GLN A 105 8.75 -3.69 4.90
CA GLN A 105 7.97 -2.45 4.97
C GLN A 105 8.19 -1.55 3.76
N PRO A 106 7.16 -0.89 3.21
CA PRO A 106 7.31 0.09 2.15
C PRO A 106 7.87 1.41 2.70
N ILE A 107 9.07 1.81 2.25
CA ILE A 107 9.75 3.03 2.72
C ILE A 107 9.60 4.21 1.77
N ALA A 108 9.25 3.95 0.50
CA ALA A 108 8.95 4.99 -0.48
C ALA A 108 7.86 4.56 -1.47
N ARG A 109 6.92 5.47 -1.74
CA ARG A 109 5.92 5.37 -2.81
C ARG A 109 6.13 6.53 -3.77
N ILE A 110 6.34 6.22 -5.05
CA ILE A 110 6.68 7.18 -6.10
C ILE A 110 5.61 7.13 -7.18
N GLU A 111 4.70 8.10 -7.18
CA GLU A 111 3.63 8.20 -8.17
C GLU A 111 4.14 8.92 -9.43
N GLY A 112 3.83 8.36 -10.59
CA GLY A 112 4.27 8.85 -11.90
C GLY A 112 5.54 8.17 -12.44
N ALA A 113 6.22 7.35 -11.63
CA ALA A 113 7.44 6.66 -12.04
C ALA A 113 7.25 5.14 -12.15
N THR A 114 7.92 4.52 -13.12
CA THR A 114 8.13 3.08 -13.15
C THR A 114 9.21 2.66 -12.16
N TYR A 115 9.17 1.42 -11.67
CA TYR A 115 10.18 0.90 -10.75
C TYR A 115 11.58 0.93 -11.37
N ALA A 116 11.69 0.68 -12.69
CA ALA A 116 12.95 0.76 -13.42
C ALA A 116 13.60 2.15 -13.40
N GLN A 117 12.80 3.23 -13.44
CA GLN A 117 13.31 4.61 -13.33
C GLN A 117 13.82 4.94 -11.92
N VAL A 118 13.26 4.28 -10.90
CA VAL A 118 13.59 4.55 -9.49
C VAL A 118 14.75 3.69 -8.98
N THR A 119 14.86 2.44 -9.46
CA THR A 119 15.83 1.42 -8.99
C THR A 119 17.26 1.93 -8.85
N PRO A 120 17.83 2.75 -9.76
CA PRO A 120 19.21 3.22 -9.62
C PRO A 120 19.49 4.07 -8.36
N TYR A 121 18.44 4.58 -7.69
CA TYR A 121 18.56 5.56 -6.60
C TYR A 121 18.16 5.01 -5.22
N ILE A 122 17.78 3.74 -5.11
CA ILE A 122 17.16 3.21 -3.86
C ILE A 122 18.15 2.62 -2.86
N GLN A 123 19.37 2.27 -3.28
CA GLN A 123 20.29 1.50 -2.43
C GLN A 123 20.54 2.16 -1.07
N ALA A 124 20.79 3.48 -1.06
CA ALA A 124 21.07 4.22 0.17
C ALA A 124 19.90 4.23 1.16
N ILE A 125 18.65 4.31 0.68
CA ILE A 125 17.47 4.29 1.57
C ILE A 125 17.17 2.89 2.09
N VAL A 126 17.45 1.86 1.28
CA VAL A 126 17.31 0.46 1.70
C VAL A 126 18.33 0.13 2.78
N ASP A 127 19.61 0.44 2.56
CA ASP A 127 20.68 0.17 3.54
C ASP A 127 20.44 0.91 4.86
N ALA A 128 20.05 2.19 4.79
CA ALA A 128 19.74 2.97 5.98
C ALA A 128 18.52 2.40 6.74
N SER A 129 17.51 1.88 6.02
CA SER A 129 16.34 1.27 6.66
C SER A 129 16.66 -0.06 7.33
N ASN A 130 17.57 -0.85 6.74
CA ASN A 130 18.03 -2.09 7.34
C ASN A 130 18.88 -1.81 8.59
N ALA A 131 19.70 -0.76 8.57
CA ALA A 131 20.45 -0.32 9.74
C ALA A 131 19.54 0.19 10.86
N ASP A 132 18.46 0.89 10.52
CA ASP A 132 17.40 1.33 11.44
C ASP A 132 16.65 0.15 12.07
N ALA A 133 16.32 -0.87 11.27
CA ALA A 133 15.70 -2.11 11.76
C ALA A 133 16.52 -2.81 12.87
N GLN A 134 17.86 -2.74 12.79
CA GLN A 134 18.76 -3.33 13.78
C GLN A 134 18.95 -2.44 15.02
N ASN A 135 18.83 -1.12 14.86
CA ASN A 135 19.01 -0.16 15.93
C ASN A 135 18.21 1.12 15.63
N PRO A 136 17.08 1.36 16.31
CA PRO A 136 16.22 2.53 16.10
C PRO A 136 16.91 3.89 16.31
N ALA A 137 18.08 3.92 16.97
CA ALA A 137 18.89 5.15 17.05
C ALA A 137 19.37 5.64 15.66
N ASN A 138 19.29 4.80 14.63
CA ASN A 138 19.68 5.14 13.27
C ASN A 138 18.56 5.84 12.47
N GLU A 139 17.36 6.03 13.03
CA GLU A 139 16.23 6.60 12.29
C GLU A 139 16.59 7.97 11.69
N GLN A 140 17.35 8.79 12.40
CA GLN A 140 17.78 10.10 11.91
C GLN A 140 18.65 10.02 10.64
N ALA A 141 19.46 8.96 10.51
CA ALA A 141 20.23 8.68 9.31
C ALA A 141 19.33 8.22 8.16
N LEU A 142 18.34 7.36 8.45
CA LEU A 142 17.32 6.95 7.47
C LEU A 142 16.50 8.14 6.96
N LEU A 143 16.04 9.03 7.85
CA LEU A 143 15.33 10.26 7.46
C LEU A 143 16.17 11.13 6.52
N THR A 144 17.47 11.25 6.80
CA THR A 144 18.39 12.00 5.93
C THR A 144 18.54 11.34 4.56
N ALA A 145 18.67 10.01 4.51
CA ALA A 145 18.73 9.27 3.26
C ALA A 145 17.45 9.44 2.43
N LEU A 146 16.27 9.36 3.07
CA LEU A 146 14.97 9.56 2.43
C LEU A 146 14.80 11.00 1.92
N ASP A 147 15.22 12.00 2.70
CA ASP A 147 15.18 13.40 2.27
C ASP A 147 16.09 13.66 1.06
N ASN A 148 17.26 13.03 1.01
CA ASN A 148 18.17 13.10 -0.14
C ASN A 148 17.60 12.37 -1.36
N PHE A 149 17.03 11.18 -1.17
CA PHE A 149 16.36 10.43 -2.24
C PHE A 149 15.27 11.26 -2.91
N ARG A 150 14.42 11.93 -2.12
CA ARG A 150 13.37 12.83 -2.63
C ARG A 150 13.90 14.03 -3.42
N LYS A 151 15.12 14.48 -3.13
CA LYS A 151 15.78 15.61 -3.80
C LYS A 151 16.60 15.17 -5.02
N THR A 152 16.61 13.87 -5.35
CA THR A 152 17.31 13.35 -6.53
C THR A 152 16.80 14.05 -7.79
N ALA A 153 17.70 14.69 -8.54
CA ALA A 153 17.34 15.50 -9.71
C ALA A 153 16.54 14.71 -10.77
N ALA A 154 16.84 13.42 -10.94
CA ALA A 154 16.14 12.52 -11.85
C ALA A 154 14.71 12.16 -11.41
N LEU A 155 14.34 12.41 -10.15
CA LEU A 155 13.05 12.07 -9.57
C LEU A 155 12.19 13.31 -9.25
N LYS A 156 12.67 14.52 -9.57
CA LYS A 156 12.05 15.80 -9.20
C LYS A 156 10.61 15.99 -9.69
N ASP A 157 10.25 15.32 -10.80
CA ASP A 157 8.95 15.46 -11.45
C ASP A 157 7.91 14.44 -10.92
N PHE A 158 8.31 13.57 -9.98
CA PHE A 158 7.45 12.55 -9.39
C PHE A 158 6.98 12.92 -8.00
N GLN A 159 5.81 12.41 -7.61
CA GLN A 159 5.29 12.60 -6.26
C GLN A 159 5.83 11.49 -5.35
N ILE A 160 6.67 11.86 -4.40
CA ILE A 160 7.34 10.91 -3.51
C ILE A 160 6.80 11.05 -2.10
N THR A 161 6.23 9.97 -1.58
CA THR A 161 5.91 9.81 -0.16
C THR A 161 6.91 8.83 0.45
N THR A 162 7.50 9.19 1.59
CA THR A 162 8.41 8.31 2.34
C THR A 162 7.89 8.03 3.73
N THR A 163 8.14 6.82 4.23
CA THR A 163 7.63 6.37 5.52
C THR A 163 8.74 5.64 6.28
N THR A 164 8.84 5.92 7.59
CA THR A 164 9.73 5.20 8.52
C THR A 164 8.91 4.47 9.57
N TYR A 165 9.50 3.46 10.21
CA TYR A 165 8.83 2.55 11.12
C TYR A 165 9.72 2.17 12.29
N ASP A 166 9.10 1.97 13.44
CA ASP A 166 9.63 1.15 14.51
C ASP A 166 9.01 -0.26 14.37
N PRO A 167 9.80 -1.30 14.04
CA PRO A 167 9.29 -2.66 13.94
C PRO A 167 8.52 -3.07 15.21
N LEU A 168 7.37 -3.74 15.02
CA LEU A 168 6.43 -4.16 16.09
C LEU A 168 5.66 -3.03 16.81
N ILE A 169 5.95 -1.76 16.52
CA ILE A 169 5.23 -0.60 17.09
C ILE A 169 4.35 0.04 16.02
N GLY A 170 4.95 0.48 14.91
CA GLY A 170 4.23 1.09 13.79
C GLY A 170 5.02 2.17 13.07
N THR A 171 4.32 2.96 12.25
CA THR A 171 4.90 4.08 11.51
C THR A 171 5.38 5.15 12.47
N THR A 172 6.61 5.63 12.31
CA THR A 172 7.20 6.72 13.11
C THR A 172 7.10 8.05 12.38
N THR A 173 7.35 8.07 11.07
CA THR A 173 7.16 9.27 10.25
C THR A 173 6.55 8.98 8.89
N THR A 174 5.82 9.95 8.36
CA THR A 174 5.41 10.00 6.96
C THR A 174 5.79 11.38 6.43
N THR A 175 6.54 11.44 5.33
CA THR A 175 6.82 12.69 4.63
C THR A 175 6.10 12.67 3.28
N PRO A 176 4.98 13.40 3.10
CA PRO A 176 4.25 13.47 1.84
C PRO A 176 5.01 14.26 0.75
N PRO A 177 4.52 14.31 -0.50
CA PRO A 177 5.21 15.00 -1.61
C PRO A 177 5.49 16.49 -1.33
N ASN A 178 4.63 17.16 -0.56
CA ASN A 178 4.80 18.55 -0.15
C ASN A 178 5.99 18.79 0.82
N GLY A 179 6.61 17.73 1.34
CA GLY A 179 7.76 17.80 2.24
C GLY A 179 7.40 18.05 3.71
N ILE A 180 6.13 18.26 4.04
CA ILE A 180 5.70 18.53 5.42
C ILE A 180 5.56 17.19 6.16
N ARG A 181 6.63 16.79 6.84
CA ARG A 181 6.69 15.56 7.64
C ARG A 181 5.66 15.57 8.78
N VAL A 182 5.03 14.42 8.93
CA VAL A 182 4.17 14.05 10.06
C VAL A 182 4.91 13.00 10.89
N ILE A 183 4.85 13.15 12.21
CA ILE A 183 5.50 12.29 13.20
C ILE A 183 4.41 11.65 14.06
N TYR A 184 4.48 10.34 14.22
CA TYR A 184 3.56 9.52 15.00
C TYR A 184 4.24 9.18 16.31
N LYS A 185 3.58 9.51 17.43
CA LYS A 185 4.10 9.27 18.78
C LYS A 185 3.24 8.24 19.47
N TYR A 186 3.89 7.27 20.10
CA TYR A 186 3.25 6.17 20.79
C TYR A 186 3.38 6.34 22.30
N ASP A 187 2.42 5.77 23.04
CA ASP A 187 2.53 5.65 24.49
C ASP A 187 3.38 4.43 24.89
N ALA A 188 3.60 4.25 26.21
CA ALA A 188 4.39 3.15 26.75
C ALA A 188 3.83 1.75 26.45
N ASN A 189 2.59 1.64 25.96
CA ASN A 189 1.96 0.38 25.55
C ASN A 189 1.96 0.21 24.02
N ASN A 190 2.79 0.96 23.30
CA ASN A 190 2.88 0.95 21.84
C ASN A 190 1.57 1.30 21.12
N ARG A 191 0.72 2.14 21.73
CA ARG A 191 -0.50 2.65 21.09
C ARG A 191 -0.29 4.06 20.59
N LEU A 192 -0.83 4.37 19.41
CA LEU A 192 -0.71 5.70 18.81
C LEU A 192 -1.35 6.76 19.74
N GLN A 193 -0.54 7.64 20.29
CA GLN A 193 -0.96 8.68 21.23
C GLN A 193 -1.16 10.01 20.53
N LYS A 194 -0.20 10.43 19.68
CA LYS A 194 -0.24 11.73 18.99
C LYS A 194 0.25 11.63 17.56
N ILE A 195 -0.27 12.52 16.74
CA ILE A 195 0.24 12.82 15.41
C ILE A 195 0.62 14.29 15.43
N VAL A 196 1.87 14.61 15.14
CA VAL A 196 2.41 15.99 15.16
C VAL A 196 3.07 16.32 13.82
N ASP A 197 3.16 17.61 13.48
CA ASP A 197 3.97 18.06 12.35
C ASP A 197 5.46 18.18 12.73
N MET A 198 6.31 18.52 11.76
CA MET A 198 7.75 18.73 11.98
C MET A 198 8.09 19.89 12.93
N ASN A 199 7.16 20.81 13.18
CA ASN A 199 7.32 21.92 14.13
C ASN A 199 6.85 21.54 15.55
N GLY A 200 6.34 20.31 15.74
CA GLY A 200 5.79 19.83 17.00
C GLY A 200 4.33 20.24 17.24
N VAL A 201 3.65 20.83 16.26
CA VAL A 201 2.22 21.15 16.35
C VAL A 201 1.42 19.86 16.33
N THR A 202 0.54 19.68 17.32
CA THR A 202 -0.33 18.50 17.39
C THR A 202 -1.44 18.60 16.36
N LEU A 203 -1.48 17.64 15.44
CA LEU A 203 -2.51 17.49 14.42
C LEU A 203 -3.66 16.62 14.93
N LYS A 204 -3.34 15.60 15.73
CA LYS A 204 -4.32 14.68 16.33
C LYS A 204 -3.78 14.06 17.61
N GLU A 205 -4.67 13.80 18.57
CA GLU A 205 -4.34 13.15 19.84
C GLU A 205 -5.43 12.13 20.19
N TYR A 206 -5.03 11.01 20.79
CA TYR A 206 -5.89 9.91 21.19
C TYR A 206 -5.79 9.67 22.69
N GLN A 207 -6.94 9.49 23.34
CA GLN A 207 -7.04 9.12 24.75
C GLN A 207 -7.75 7.79 24.89
N TYR A 208 -7.14 6.88 25.66
CA TYR A 208 -7.63 5.53 25.87
C TYR A 208 -8.04 5.35 27.33
N ASN A 209 -9.34 5.24 27.57
CA ASN A 209 -9.92 5.01 28.90
C ASN A 209 -10.45 3.58 28.98
N TYR A 210 -9.91 2.77 29.89
CA TYR A 210 -10.41 1.43 30.17
C TYR A 210 -11.35 1.45 31.38
N LYS A 211 -12.43 0.69 31.30
CA LYS A 211 -13.23 0.35 32.48
C LYS A 211 -12.50 -0.77 33.22
N ASN A 212 -12.21 -0.54 34.49
CA ASN A 212 -11.84 -1.58 35.44
C ASN A 212 -13.10 -2.29 35.95
#